data_AF-A0A2E6HVB5-F1
#
_entry.id   AF-A0A2E6HVB5-F1
#
_cell.length_a   1.000
_cell.length_b   1.000
_cell.length_c   1.000
_cell.angle_alpha   90.00
_cell.angle_beta   90.00
_cell.angle_gamma   90.00
#
_symmetry.space_group_name_H-M   'P 1'
#
loop_
_entity.id
_entity.type
_entity.pdbx_description
1 polymer ?
#
loop_
_entity_poly.entity_id
_entity_poly.type
_entity_poly.pdbx_seq_one_letter_code
_entity_poly.pdbx_strand_id
1 'polypeptide(L)'
;MTSPVDPEIFDPTALRWPTPSRPAPISRKVRRKKRRANIYPLRPVIVDITDFESGGRGVGRVDGKIIFVEYAIPGERVVAEITDEYDSFLEATAVRVLEASDDRVDAPCEYFGRCGGCQTQHITYERQLKLKTSIVKDALLRIGKIDSRVIDSTVNEMWGMDDPWGYRNHMRFTVRRSGDIGQMQRGSHRFFRIDECRIALPEINEILAATQERTKNTRQMAVRVSQTTGEKMIQPELQWRPGKRSGRPNSGQPFYRETLRVIRPGEGTDIAEANYRISPPAFFQVNTEQAERLASLVIQRSLETSPKTIIDAYSGVGTFSVLLAPFVRQVIAIEESAGANKDAEFNLQSHANVKRLTAKVEDALQTLVPSPDVMIIDPPRAGIDRSVTEAIIESGIERVMYVSCDPQTLARDLKLFVEGGFVIREIQPIDMFPQTQHIECVTTLTRD
;
A
#
# COMPACT_ATOMS: atom_id res chain seq x y z
N MET A 1 8.31 33.87 -24.01
CA MET A 1 8.87 34.97 -23.20
C MET A 1 8.29 34.80 -21.81
N THR A 2 9.04 34.15 -20.92
CA THR A 2 8.67 33.95 -19.52
C THR A 2 8.73 35.30 -18.80
N SER A 3 7.63 35.75 -18.18
CA SER A 3 7.70 36.90 -17.29
C SER A 3 8.68 36.59 -16.15
N PRO A 4 9.67 37.46 -15.87
CA PRO A 4 10.51 37.30 -14.70
C PRO A 4 9.64 37.36 -13.45
N VAL A 5 9.80 36.36 -12.57
CA VAL A 5 9.16 36.33 -11.25
C VAL A 5 9.67 37.55 -10.48
N ASP A 6 8.74 38.36 -9.98
CA ASP A 6 9.03 39.61 -9.27
C ASP A 6 9.85 39.32 -7.99
N PRO A 7 11.04 39.94 -7.81
CA PRO A 7 11.88 39.74 -6.64
C PRO A 7 11.23 40.18 -5.32
N GLU A 8 10.14 40.97 -5.33
CA GLU A 8 9.39 41.32 -4.11
C GLU A 8 8.51 40.19 -3.57
N ILE A 9 8.31 39.09 -4.32
CA ILE A 9 7.56 37.91 -3.83
C ILE A 9 8.43 37.12 -2.81
N PHE A 10 9.66 37.52 -2.49
CA PHE A 10 10.52 36.85 -1.51
C PHE A 10 10.39 37.45 -0.10
N ASP A 11 9.21 37.34 0.52
CA ASP A 11 9.09 37.57 1.96
C ASP A 11 9.78 36.43 2.73
N PRO A 12 10.85 36.70 3.52
CA PRO A 12 11.55 35.69 4.30
C PRO A 12 10.74 35.15 5.49
N THR A 13 9.58 35.72 5.81
CA THR A 13 8.73 35.35 6.96
C THR A 13 7.59 34.38 6.61
N ALA A 14 7.34 34.10 5.33
CA ALA A 14 6.37 33.10 4.89
C ALA A 14 6.80 31.67 5.31
N LEU A 15 5.82 30.82 5.68
CA LEU A 15 6.03 29.42 6.07
C LEU A 15 6.91 28.69 5.03
N ARG A 16 8.16 28.38 5.40
CA ARG A 16 9.08 27.58 4.58
C ARG A 16 8.88 26.12 4.94
N TRP A 17 8.37 25.32 4.00
CA TRP A 17 8.35 23.86 4.18
C TRP A 17 9.78 23.34 4.20
N PRO A 18 10.12 22.32 5.01
CA PRO A 18 11.48 21.80 5.05
C PRO A 18 11.90 21.28 3.68
N THR A 19 12.71 22.07 2.98
CA THR A 19 13.47 21.60 1.82
C THR A 19 14.27 20.36 2.23
N PRO A 20 14.28 19.27 1.45
CA PRO A 20 15.19 18.16 1.69
C PRO A 20 16.62 18.72 1.72
N SER A 21 17.25 18.74 2.89
CA SER A 21 18.58 19.31 3.02
C SER A 21 19.55 18.54 2.12
N ARG A 22 20.18 19.25 1.17
CA ARG A 22 21.36 18.74 0.45
C ARG A 22 22.49 18.59 1.48
N PRO A 23 23.00 17.38 1.76
CA PRO A 23 24.19 17.24 2.60
C PRO A 23 25.41 17.74 1.82
N ALA A 24 26.33 18.42 2.51
CA ALA A 24 27.63 18.77 1.96
C ALA A 24 28.35 17.51 1.43
N PRO A 25 28.95 17.54 0.23
CA PRO A 25 29.62 16.37 -0.34
C PRO A 25 30.87 16.02 0.48
N ILE A 26 30.88 14.84 1.09
CA ILE A 26 32.11 14.23 1.62
C ILE A 26 32.92 13.75 0.40
N SER A 27 34.15 14.25 0.28
CA SER A 27 35.06 13.93 -0.82
C SER A 27 35.49 12.46 -0.79
N ARG A 28 34.87 11.61 -1.62
CA ARG A 28 35.46 10.32 -2.02
C ARG A 28 35.37 10.14 -3.52
N LYS A 29 36.54 10.11 -4.16
CA LYS A 29 36.73 9.77 -5.58
C LYS A 29 36.33 8.31 -5.79
N VAL A 30 35.11 8.07 -6.28
CA VAL A 30 34.71 6.76 -6.85
C VAL A 30 34.21 7.00 -8.26
N ARG A 31 34.94 6.46 -9.24
CA ARG A 31 34.51 6.36 -10.64
C ARG A 31 33.26 5.49 -10.71
N ARG A 32 32.09 6.10 -10.95
CA ARG A 32 30.83 5.43 -11.31
C ARG A 32 30.35 5.99 -12.65
N LYS A 33 29.87 5.12 -13.55
CA LYS A 33 29.21 5.49 -14.82
C LYS A 33 28.26 6.67 -14.58
N LYS A 34 28.38 7.72 -15.39
CA LYS A 34 27.62 8.98 -15.30
C LYS A 34 26.10 8.71 -15.43
N ARG A 35 25.41 8.44 -14.33
CA ARG A 35 24.14 9.12 -14.10
C ARG A 35 24.55 10.57 -13.83
N ARG A 36 24.23 11.49 -14.75
CA ARG A 36 24.38 12.92 -14.48
C ARG A 36 23.62 13.17 -13.18
N ALA A 37 24.31 13.51 -12.10
CA ALA A 37 23.65 14.25 -11.04
C ALA A 37 23.08 15.50 -11.73
N ASN A 38 21.79 15.82 -11.52
CA ASN A 38 21.21 17.02 -12.12
C ASN A 38 22.04 18.24 -11.68
N ILE A 39 22.81 18.79 -12.63
CA ILE A 39 23.55 20.05 -12.54
C ILE A 39 22.71 21.15 -13.22
N TYR A 40 21.37 21.01 -13.24
CA TYR A 40 20.52 22.14 -13.60
C TYR A 40 20.27 22.98 -12.34
N PRO A 41 20.39 24.31 -12.41
CA PRO A 41 19.90 25.15 -11.32
C PRO A 41 18.40 24.88 -11.18
N LEU A 42 17.95 24.61 -9.95
CA LEU A 42 16.53 24.47 -9.62
C LEU A 42 15.86 25.77 -10.07
N ARG A 43 15.03 25.68 -11.12
CA ARG A 43 14.27 26.84 -11.61
C ARG A 43 12.93 26.81 -10.89
N PRO A 44 12.65 27.78 -10.00
CA PRO A 44 11.33 27.88 -9.39
C PRO A 44 10.32 28.30 -10.47
N VAL A 45 9.19 27.63 -10.48
CA VAL A 45 8.04 27.96 -11.34
C VAL A 45 6.80 28.12 -10.47
N ILE A 46 5.92 29.05 -10.83
CA ILE A 46 4.61 29.19 -10.18
C ILE A 46 3.64 28.27 -10.90
N VAL A 47 2.92 27.45 -10.15
CA VAL A 47 2.02 26.43 -10.69
C VAL A 47 0.69 26.49 -9.95
N ASP A 48 -0.39 26.57 -10.72
CA ASP A 48 -1.75 26.30 -10.23
C ASP A 48 -2.01 24.79 -10.29
N ILE A 49 -2.43 24.22 -9.17
CA ILE A 49 -2.57 22.78 -8.98
C ILE A 49 -4.04 22.42 -9.16
N THR A 50 -4.33 21.61 -10.18
CA THR A 50 -5.70 21.36 -10.63
C THR A 50 -6.18 19.94 -10.36
N ASP A 51 -5.25 18.98 -10.28
CA ASP A 51 -5.58 17.55 -10.19
C ASP A 51 -4.57 16.83 -9.29
N PHE A 52 -4.81 15.55 -8.97
CA PHE A 52 -4.00 14.75 -8.06
C PHE A 52 -3.82 13.33 -8.59
N GLU A 53 -2.59 12.84 -8.61
CA GLU A 53 -2.28 11.55 -9.23
C GLU A 53 -1.86 10.47 -8.23
N SER A 54 -1.85 9.22 -8.69
CA SER A 54 -1.58 8.01 -7.90
C SER A 54 -0.27 8.02 -7.09
N GLY A 55 0.71 8.83 -7.48
CA GLY A 55 1.96 9.07 -6.76
C GLY A 55 1.85 10.05 -5.58
N GLY A 56 0.64 10.46 -5.18
CA GLY A 56 0.44 11.41 -4.09
C GLY A 56 1.01 12.79 -4.42
N ARG A 57 0.91 13.21 -5.68
CA ARG A 57 1.44 14.47 -6.22
C ARG A 57 0.32 15.30 -6.82
N GLY A 58 0.37 16.60 -6.60
CA GLY A 58 -0.45 17.56 -7.31
C GLY A 58 -0.04 17.64 -8.78
N VAL A 59 -0.99 17.91 -9.65
CA VAL A 59 -0.79 18.02 -11.10
C VAL A 59 -1.17 19.42 -11.53
N GLY A 60 -0.29 20.04 -12.32
CA GLY A 60 -0.54 21.31 -12.97
C GLY A 60 0.04 21.35 -14.38
N ARG A 61 0.07 22.53 -14.97
CA ARG A 61 0.68 22.77 -16.29
C ARG A 61 1.57 24.01 -16.27
N VAL A 62 2.74 23.90 -16.88
CA VAL A 62 3.68 25.01 -17.10
C VAL A 62 4.25 24.88 -18.50
N ASP A 63 4.24 25.97 -19.27
CA ASP A 63 4.78 26.03 -20.63
C ASP A 63 4.28 24.87 -21.55
N GLY A 64 3.02 24.49 -21.40
CA GLY A 64 2.39 23.41 -22.17
C GLY A 64 2.73 21.98 -21.72
N LYS A 65 3.70 21.80 -20.81
CA LYS A 65 4.04 20.50 -20.21
C LYS A 65 3.19 20.23 -18.96
N ILE A 66 2.95 18.94 -18.69
CA ILE A 66 2.40 18.49 -17.41
C ILE A 66 3.51 18.58 -16.36
N ILE A 67 3.20 19.07 -15.17
CA ILE A 67 4.13 19.09 -14.03
C ILE A 67 3.51 18.34 -12.84
N PHE A 68 4.25 17.40 -12.29
CA PHE A 68 3.90 16.66 -11.08
C PHE A 68 4.63 17.27 -9.89
N VAL A 69 3.87 17.81 -8.93
CA VAL A 69 4.40 18.58 -7.81
C VAL A 69 4.17 17.80 -6.51
N GLU A 70 5.26 17.35 -5.89
CA GLU A 70 5.21 16.79 -4.54
C GLU A 70 4.77 17.85 -3.51
N TYR A 71 3.96 17.43 -2.54
CA TYR A 71 3.47 18.25 -1.43
C TYR A 71 2.51 19.40 -1.82
N ALA A 72 1.91 19.28 -2.99
CA ALA A 72 0.89 20.19 -3.50
C ALA A 72 -0.48 19.51 -3.53
N ILE A 73 -1.53 20.31 -3.27
CA ILE A 73 -2.93 19.88 -3.18
C ILE A 73 -3.72 20.58 -4.31
N PRO A 74 -4.72 19.94 -4.94
CA PRO A 74 -5.62 20.62 -5.86
C PRO A 74 -6.31 21.83 -5.22
N GLY A 75 -6.38 22.93 -5.97
CA GLY A 75 -6.88 24.22 -5.50
C GLY A 75 -5.78 25.16 -5.00
N GLU A 76 -4.52 24.72 -4.98
CA GLU A 76 -3.40 25.54 -4.54
C GLU A 76 -2.68 26.24 -5.67
N ARG A 77 -2.05 27.36 -5.30
CA ARG A 77 -1.02 28.00 -6.10
C ARG A 77 0.31 27.94 -5.38
N VAL A 78 1.31 27.34 -6.01
CA VAL A 78 2.60 27.03 -5.34
C VAL A 78 3.78 27.52 -6.15
N VAL A 79 4.88 27.81 -5.46
CA VAL A 79 6.22 27.88 -6.05
C VAL A 79 6.82 26.47 -5.98
N ALA A 80 7.07 25.87 -7.14
CA ALA A 80 7.62 24.53 -7.26
C ALA A 80 9.05 24.59 -7.83
N GLU A 81 9.98 23.87 -7.21
CA GLU A 81 11.33 23.67 -7.74
C GLU A 81 11.37 22.41 -8.61
N ILE A 82 11.71 22.56 -9.89
CA ILE A 82 11.83 21.43 -10.83
C ILE A 82 13.00 20.54 -10.38
N THR A 83 12.71 19.28 -10.06
CA THR A 83 13.69 18.27 -9.65
C THR A 83 14.26 17.50 -10.83
N ASP A 84 13.39 17.15 -11.78
CA ASP A 84 13.69 16.39 -12.98
C ASP A 84 12.87 16.88 -14.18
N GLU A 85 13.45 16.83 -15.37
CA GLU A 85 12.80 17.22 -16.62
C GLU A 85 12.83 16.06 -17.61
N TYR A 86 11.66 15.75 -18.16
CA TYR A 86 11.43 14.78 -19.22
C TYR A 86 10.85 15.47 -20.46
N ASP A 87 10.79 14.73 -21.56
CA ASP A 87 10.31 15.27 -22.84
C ASP A 87 8.84 15.72 -22.74
N SER A 88 7.98 14.94 -22.06
CA SER A 88 6.54 15.15 -21.98
C SER A 88 6.05 15.72 -20.64
N PHE A 89 6.86 15.65 -19.58
CA PHE A 89 6.46 16.12 -18.24
C PHE A 89 7.64 16.60 -17.40
N LEU A 90 7.32 17.28 -16.30
CA LEU A 90 8.25 17.76 -15.29
C LEU A 90 7.92 17.10 -13.95
N GLU A 91 8.94 16.86 -13.13
CA GLU A 91 8.77 16.57 -11.71
C GLU A 91 9.30 17.73 -10.89
N ALA A 92 8.59 18.08 -9.83
CA ALA A 92 8.93 19.19 -8.98
C ALA A 92 8.51 18.94 -7.53
N THR A 93 9.04 19.75 -6.62
CA THR A 93 8.64 19.78 -5.22
C THR A 93 8.13 21.18 -4.87
N ALA A 94 6.96 21.27 -4.24
CA ALA A 94 6.48 22.55 -3.72
C ALA A 94 7.41 23.03 -2.59
N VAL A 95 8.02 24.20 -2.77
CA VAL A 95 8.90 24.82 -1.76
C VAL A 95 8.21 25.97 -1.01
N ARG A 96 7.13 26.50 -1.59
CA ARG A 96 6.28 27.50 -0.97
C ARG A 96 4.86 27.42 -1.50
N VAL A 97 3.89 27.56 -0.62
CA VAL A 97 2.47 27.69 -0.96
C VAL A 97 2.13 29.18 -0.96
N LEU A 98 1.62 29.69 -2.08
CA LEU A 98 1.21 31.09 -2.23
C LEU A 98 -0.26 31.25 -1.86
N GLU A 99 -1.10 30.33 -2.33
CA GLU A 99 -2.52 30.24 -2.02
C GLU A 99 -2.77 28.80 -1.57
N ALA A 100 -3.12 28.62 -0.30
CA ALA A 100 -3.32 27.32 0.31
C ALA A 100 -4.76 26.84 0.12
N SER A 101 -4.92 25.53 -0.01
CA SER A 101 -6.22 24.88 0.04
C SER A 101 -6.71 24.83 1.49
N ASP A 102 -8.02 24.91 1.71
CA ASP A 102 -8.66 24.74 3.02
C ASP A 102 -8.36 23.34 3.62
N ASP A 103 -8.01 22.38 2.75
CA ASP A 103 -7.63 21.02 3.15
C ASP A 103 -6.15 20.88 3.54
N ARG A 104 -5.36 21.96 3.53
CA ARG A 104 -3.95 21.91 3.96
C ARG A 104 -3.85 21.88 5.48
N VAL A 105 -3.03 20.96 5.99
CA VAL A 105 -2.65 20.88 7.41
C VAL A 105 -1.15 20.78 7.58
N ASP A 106 -0.65 21.14 8.76
CA ASP A 106 0.72 20.86 9.13
C ASP A 106 0.91 19.35 9.35
N ALA A 107 1.92 18.79 8.68
CA ALA A 107 2.22 17.37 8.80
C ALA A 107 2.73 17.07 10.23
N PRO A 108 2.05 16.20 11.00
CA PRO A 108 2.38 16.01 12.41
C PRO A 108 3.70 15.25 12.63
N CYS A 109 4.18 14.50 11.63
CA CYS A 109 5.46 13.80 11.71
C CYS A 109 6.62 14.72 11.35
N GLU A 110 7.57 14.91 12.27
CA GLU A 110 8.78 15.72 12.06
C GLU A 110 9.66 15.22 10.90
N TYR A 111 9.52 13.96 10.52
CA TYR A 111 10.26 13.32 9.43
C TYR A 111 9.60 13.46 8.06
N PHE A 112 8.37 13.96 8.01
CA PHE A 112 7.63 14.17 6.76
C PHE A 112 8.42 15.10 5.82
N GLY A 113 8.32 14.87 4.51
CA GLY A 113 9.16 15.57 3.52
C GLY A 113 10.55 14.94 3.28
N ARG A 114 11.08 14.20 4.27
CA ARG A 114 12.44 13.63 4.21
C ARG A 114 12.43 12.10 4.23
N CYS A 115 11.61 11.51 5.09
CA CYS A 115 11.39 10.07 5.13
C CYS A 115 10.64 9.60 3.89
N GLY A 116 11.04 8.47 3.30
CA GLY A 116 10.37 7.89 2.13
C GLY A 116 9.02 7.21 2.40
N GLY A 117 8.53 7.21 3.65
CA GLY A 117 7.36 6.42 4.06
C GLY A 117 6.00 7.02 3.67
N CYS A 118 5.78 8.31 3.95
CA CYS A 118 4.47 8.97 3.81
C CYS A 118 4.50 10.07 2.74
N GLN A 119 3.35 10.31 2.10
CA GLN A 119 3.21 11.27 1.00
C GLN A 119 2.15 12.34 1.27
N THR A 120 1.12 12.06 2.08
CA THR A 120 -0.10 12.88 2.12
C THR A 120 -0.40 13.53 3.48
N GLN A 121 0.53 13.50 4.45
CA GLN A 121 0.30 14.07 5.80
C GLN A 121 0.01 15.57 5.87
N HIS A 122 0.27 16.30 4.78
CA HIS A 122 0.01 17.74 4.66
C HIS A 122 -1.43 18.02 4.20
N ILE A 123 -2.27 16.99 4.10
CA ILE A 123 -3.64 17.02 3.59
C ILE A 123 -4.57 16.51 4.71
N THR A 124 -5.69 17.19 4.97
CA THR A 124 -6.74 16.69 5.87
C THR A 124 -7.13 15.27 5.49
N TYR A 125 -7.38 14.42 6.49
CA TYR A 125 -7.63 13.00 6.23
C TYR A 125 -8.86 12.77 5.33
N GLU A 126 -9.93 13.52 5.56
CA GLU A 126 -11.13 13.49 4.71
C GLU A 126 -10.81 13.77 3.24
N ARG A 127 -9.94 14.77 2.97
CA ARG A 127 -9.53 15.08 1.61
C ARG A 127 -8.63 14.01 1.03
N GLN A 128 -7.78 13.35 1.82
CA GLN A 128 -7.00 12.19 1.35
C GLN A 128 -7.91 11.10 0.79
N LEU A 129 -9.01 10.76 1.49
CA LEU A 129 -9.97 9.75 1.03
C LEU A 129 -10.61 10.16 -0.30
N LYS A 130 -11.09 11.40 -0.41
CA LYS A 130 -11.70 11.93 -1.65
C LYS A 130 -10.74 11.91 -2.84
N LEU A 131 -9.48 12.34 -2.64
CA LEU A 131 -8.46 12.33 -3.68
C LEU A 131 -8.08 10.90 -4.11
N LYS A 132 -8.03 9.96 -3.17
CA LYS A 132 -7.79 8.55 -3.50
C LYS A 132 -8.97 7.92 -4.24
N THR A 133 -10.21 8.22 -3.86
CA THR A 133 -11.41 7.81 -4.62
C THR A 133 -11.35 8.33 -6.05
N SER A 134 -10.97 9.61 -6.26
CA SER A 134 -10.87 10.16 -7.62
C SER A 134 -9.79 9.49 -8.46
N ILE A 135 -8.66 9.10 -7.86
CA ILE A 135 -7.61 8.32 -8.55
C ILE A 135 -8.16 6.99 -9.09
N VAL A 136 -9.00 6.29 -8.31
CA VAL A 136 -9.65 5.04 -8.76
C VAL A 136 -10.57 5.32 -9.95
N LYS A 137 -11.45 6.32 -9.84
CA LYS A 137 -12.38 6.71 -10.91
C LYS A 137 -11.63 7.10 -12.19
N ASP A 138 -10.56 7.88 -12.08
CA ASP A 138 -9.73 8.29 -13.21
C ASP A 138 -9.01 7.12 -13.88
N ALA A 139 -8.50 6.17 -13.10
CA ALA A 139 -7.87 4.96 -13.66
C ALA A 139 -8.88 4.14 -14.47
N LEU A 140 -10.08 3.91 -13.94
CA LEU A 140 -11.16 3.18 -14.62
C LEU A 140 -11.58 3.89 -15.93
N LEU A 141 -11.72 5.20 -15.89
CA LEU A 141 -12.10 5.99 -17.06
C LEU A 141 -11.01 6.00 -18.13
N ARG A 142 -9.77 6.34 -17.75
CA ARG A 142 -8.67 6.60 -18.69
C ARG A 142 -8.00 5.32 -19.18
N ILE A 143 -7.79 4.33 -18.30
CA ILE A 143 -7.09 3.07 -18.60
C ILE A 143 -8.11 1.98 -18.89
N GLY A 144 -9.08 1.79 -18.00
CA GLY A 144 -10.10 0.75 -18.12
C GLY A 144 -11.11 1.00 -19.24
N LYS A 145 -11.23 2.24 -19.72
CA LYS A 145 -12.23 2.66 -20.72
C LYS A 145 -13.66 2.33 -20.29
N ILE A 146 -13.90 2.31 -18.97
CA ILE A 146 -15.22 2.05 -18.39
C ILE A 146 -16.05 3.34 -18.49
N ASP A 147 -17.33 3.20 -18.86
CA ASP A 147 -18.25 4.32 -18.98
C ASP A 147 -18.42 5.06 -17.63
N SER A 148 -18.46 6.39 -17.66
CA SER A 148 -18.53 7.20 -16.45
C SER A 148 -19.78 6.93 -15.62
N ARG A 149 -20.92 6.58 -16.25
CA ARG A 149 -22.15 6.24 -15.53
C ARG A 149 -21.98 4.95 -14.74
N VAL A 150 -21.28 3.96 -15.32
CA VAL A 150 -20.96 2.72 -14.60
C VAL A 150 -20.06 3.04 -13.42
N ILE A 151 -18.99 3.83 -13.63
CA ILE A 151 -18.07 4.26 -12.57
C ILE A 151 -18.84 4.94 -11.43
N ASP A 152 -19.69 5.92 -11.73
CA ASP A 152 -20.43 6.67 -10.70
C ASP A 152 -21.45 5.81 -9.95
N SER A 153 -22.00 4.78 -10.59
CA SER A 153 -22.95 3.85 -9.98
C SER A 153 -22.31 2.69 -9.21
N THR A 154 -21.01 2.42 -9.40
CA THR A 154 -20.34 1.21 -8.86
C THR A 154 -19.17 1.52 -7.94
N VAL A 155 -18.50 2.67 -8.09
CA VAL A 155 -17.38 3.07 -7.21
C VAL A 155 -17.93 3.80 -5.99
N ASN A 156 -17.84 3.15 -4.83
CA ASN A 156 -18.20 3.73 -3.56
C ASN A 156 -17.16 4.74 -3.07
N GLU A 157 -17.54 5.55 -2.08
CA GLU A 157 -16.59 6.36 -1.32
C GLU A 157 -15.60 5.47 -0.56
N MET A 158 -14.34 5.92 -0.49
CA MET A 158 -13.26 5.17 0.15
C MET A 158 -13.52 4.99 1.65
N TRP A 159 -13.36 3.75 2.13
CA TRP A 159 -13.36 3.46 3.57
C TRP A 159 -12.07 3.92 4.23
N GLY A 160 -12.18 4.89 5.14
CA GLY A 160 -11.07 5.37 5.97
C GLY A 160 -11.01 4.74 7.35
N MET A 161 -10.05 5.21 8.16
CA MET A 161 -9.91 4.90 9.59
C MET A 161 -10.42 6.05 10.45
N ASP A 162 -10.93 5.76 11.64
CA ASP A 162 -11.30 6.79 12.61
C ASP A 162 -10.05 7.49 13.17
N ASP A 163 -9.00 6.71 13.48
CA ASP A 163 -7.67 7.21 13.81
C ASP A 163 -6.65 6.72 12.75
N PRO A 164 -6.19 7.58 11.84
CA PRO A 164 -5.30 7.18 10.74
C PRO A 164 -3.81 7.11 11.16
N TRP A 165 -3.53 6.83 12.44
CA TRP A 165 -2.19 6.72 13.03
C TRP A 165 -2.04 5.41 13.80
N GLY A 166 -0.80 5.06 14.18
CA GLY A 166 -0.53 3.87 15.00
C GLY A 166 -0.93 2.52 14.39
N TYR A 167 -1.43 2.47 13.16
CA TYR A 167 -2.05 1.27 12.59
C TYR A 167 -1.04 0.23 12.10
N ARG A 168 0.19 0.64 11.79
CA ARG A 168 1.14 -0.19 11.03
C ARG A 168 1.82 -1.20 11.95
N ASN A 169 1.45 -2.47 11.78
CA ASN A 169 1.86 -3.60 12.59
C ASN A 169 3.19 -4.25 12.17
N HIS A 170 3.73 -3.86 11.00
CA HIS A 170 4.98 -4.37 10.45
C HIS A 170 5.85 -3.27 9.86
N MET A 171 7.06 -3.14 10.40
CA MET A 171 8.08 -2.19 9.97
C MET A 171 9.37 -2.90 9.60
N ARG A 172 10.01 -2.45 8.51
CA ARG A 172 11.37 -2.84 8.14
C ARG A 172 12.27 -1.62 8.25
N PHE A 173 13.37 -1.76 8.97
CA PHE A 173 14.34 -0.71 9.21
C PHE A 173 15.70 -1.08 8.65
N THR A 174 16.41 -0.08 8.15
CA THR A 174 17.83 -0.20 7.80
C THR A 174 18.68 0.03 9.04
N VAL A 175 19.70 -0.79 9.23
CA VAL A 175 20.64 -0.70 10.35
C VAL A 175 22.04 -0.39 9.83
N ARG A 176 22.64 0.70 10.32
CA ARG A 176 24.03 1.07 10.00
C ARG A 176 25.01 0.29 10.87
N ARG A 177 26.28 0.28 10.44
CA ARG A 177 27.39 -0.31 11.21
C ARG A 177 27.61 0.33 12.59
N SER A 178 27.19 1.58 12.78
CA SER A 178 27.16 2.30 14.06
C SER A 178 26.10 1.76 15.02
N GLY A 179 25.10 1.03 14.51
CA GLY A 179 23.89 0.66 15.24
C GLY A 179 22.74 1.65 15.01
N ASP A 180 22.94 2.74 14.26
CA ASP A 180 21.83 3.63 13.90
C ASP A 180 20.78 2.89 13.07
N ILE A 181 19.52 3.03 13.47
CA ILE A 181 18.35 2.43 12.85
C ILE A 181 17.50 3.53 12.25
N GLY A 182 16.96 3.27 11.07
CA GLY A 182 16.18 4.27 10.35
C GLY A 182 15.59 3.75 9.05
N GLN A 183 15.11 4.70 8.25
CA GLN A 183 14.52 4.48 6.94
C GLN A 183 15.44 4.93 5.81
N MET A 184 14.98 4.79 4.56
CA MET A 184 15.61 5.45 3.43
C MET A 184 15.01 6.86 3.26
N GLN A 185 15.89 7.82 2.98
CA GLN A 185 15.50 9.17 2.60
C GLN A 185 14.77 9.13 1.25
N ARG A 186 13.67 9.87 1.15
CA ARG A 186 12.88 10.00 -0.09
C ARG A 186 13.75 10.41 -1.27
N GLY A 187 13.44 9.86 -2.45
CA GLY A 187 14.16 10.14 -3.70
C GLY A 187 15.62 9.66 -3.72
N SER A 188 16.06 8.86 -2.73
CA SER A 188 17.46 8.42 -2.65
C SER A 188 17.60 7.05 -1.97
N HIS A 189 18.82 6.52 -1.98
CA HIS A 189 19.20 5.31 -1.23
C HIS A 189 20.02 5.66 0.02
N ARG A 190 19.87 6.88 0.54
CA ARG A 190 20.60 7.35 1.71
C ARG A 190 19.82 6.97 2.96
N PHE A 191 20.54 6.42 3.93
CA PHE A 191 19.97 6.16 5.24
C PHE A 191 19.56 7.48 5.91
N PHE A 192 18.38 7.44 6.53
CA PHE A 192 17.74 8.50 7.28
C PHE A 192 17.35 7.96 8.65
N ARG A 193 17.99 8.45 9.71
CA ARG A 193 17.65 8.04 11.08
C ARG A 193 16.24 8.53 11.40
N ILE A 194 15.48 7.66 12.07
CA ILE A 194 14.23 8.03 12.73
C ILE A 194 14.28 7.45 14.14
N ASP A 195 13.74 8.17 15.10
CA ASP A 195 13.62 7.70 16.49
C ASP A 195 12.17 7.30 16.82
N GLU A 196 11.20 7.73 16.00
CA GLU A 196 9.79 7.35 16.08
C GLU A 196 9.15 7.30 14.67
N CYS A 197 8.07 6.52 14.52
CA CYS A 197 7.20 6.54 13.35
C CYS A 197 5.73 6.61 13.78
N ARG A 198 5.05 7.74 13.51
CA ARG A 198 3.65 7.98 13.92
C ARG A 198 2.62 7.00 13.35
N ILE A 199 2.89 6.42 12.18
CA ILE A 199 1.98 5.42 11.59
C ILE A 199 2.26 4.01 12.12
N ALA A 200 3.38 3.77 12.81
CA ALA A 200 3.70 2.47 13.38
C ALA A 200 3.07 2.29 14.76
N LEU A 201 2.74 1.05 15.12
CA LEU A 201 2.26 0.72 16.46
C LEU A 201 3.24 1.23 17.54
N PRO A 202 2.73 1.69 18.71
CA PRO A 202 3.56 2.15 19.82
C PRO A 202 4.67 1.17 20.20
N GLU A 203 4.36 -0.13 20.24
CA GLU A 203 5.30 -1.19 20.60
C GLU A 203 6.46 -1.33 19.60
N ILE A 204 6.24 -0.97 18.33
CA ILE A 204 7.31 -0.92 17.34
C ILE A 204 8.26 0.24 17.65
N ASN A 205 7.72 1.40 18.05
CA ASN A 205 8.53 2.55 18.46
C ASN A 205 9.31 2.26 19.76
N GLU A 206 8.72 1.53 20.71
CA GLU A 206 9.42 1.02 21.89
C GLU A 206 10.61 0.12 21.51
N ILE A 207 10.41 -0.80 20.57
CA ILE A 207 11.47 -1.68 20.05
C ILE A 207 12.54 -0.87 19.33
N LEU A 208 12.16 0.11 18.51
CA LEU A 208 13.09 1.00 17.82
C LEU A 208 13.98 1.75 18.83
N ALA A 209 13.39 2.39 19.83
CA ALA A 209 14.11 3.07 20.90
C ALA A 209 15.02 2.10 21.69
N ALA A 210 14.54 0.90 21.99
CA ALA A 210 15.31 -0.12 22.71
C ALA A 210 16.49 -0.69 21.91
N THR A 211 16.45 -0.61 20.57
CA THR A 211 17.47 -1.20 19.69
C THR A 211 18.45 -0.17 19.11
N GLN A 212 18.04 1.10 19.07
CA GLN A 212 18.82 2.22 18.54
C GLN A 212 20.25 2.23 19.12
N GLU A 213 21.27 2.28 18.25
CA GLU A 213 22.71 2.28 18.55
C GLU A 213 23.25 1.05 19.33
N ARG A 214 22.39 0.12 19.76
CA ARG A 214 22.75 -0.98 20.66
C ARG A 214 23.06 -2.29 19.95
N THR A 215 22.72 -2.41 18.66
CA THR A 215 22.94 -3.62 17.86
C THR A 215 24.22 -3.54 17.00
N LYS A 216 24.72 -4.70 16.59
CA LYS A 216 25.87 -4.87 15.69
C LYS A 216 25.62 -6.00 14.69
N ASN A 217 26.45 -6.05 13.64
CA ASN A 217 26.43 -7.12 12.63
C ASN A 217 25.08 -7.36 11.92
N THR A 218 24.19 -6.37 11.95
CA THR A 218 22.87 -6.41 11.35
C THR A 218 22.75 -5.26 10.35
N ARG A 219 22.15 -5.52 9.18
CA ARG A 219 21.93 -4.49 8.14
C ARG A 219 20.47 -4.08 7.97
N GLN A 220 19.56 -4.97 8.38
CA GLN A 220 18.12 -4.81 8.28
C GLN A 220 17.50 -5.41 9.54
N MET A 221 16.45 -4.78 10.03
CA MET A 221 15.64 -5.28 11.14
C MET A 221 14.17 -5.18 10.76
N ALA A 222 13.47 -6.30 10.74
CA ALA A 222 12.02 -6.36 10.60
C ALA A 222 11.40 -6.53 11.99
N VAL A 223 10.38 -5.75 12.26
CA VAL A 223 9.60 -5.81 13.50
C VAL A 223 8.15 -6.00 13.13
N ARG A 224 7.51 -7.02 13.70
CA ARG A 224 6.07 -7.23 13.67
C ARG A 224 5.51 -7.27 15.08
N VAL A 225 4.34 -6.70 15.26
CA VAL A 225 3.57 -6.72 16.51
C VAL A 225 2.15 -7.04 16.13
N SER A 226 1.57 -8.09 16.72
CA SER A 226 0.15 -8.40 16.52
C SER A 226 -0.73 -7.40 17.27
N GLN A 227 -1.75 -6.87 16.57
CA GLN A 227 -2.70 -5.94 17.18
C GLN A 227 -3.71 -6.66 18.10
N THR A 228 -3.89 -7.98 17.93
CA THR A 228 -4.87 -8.75 18.71
C THR A 228 -4.23 -9.51 19.87
N THR A 229 -3.07 -10.13 19.65
CA THR A 229 -2.40 -11.00 20.65
C THR A 229 -1.27 -10.29 21.41
N GLY A 230 -0.77 -9.17 20.87
CA GLY A 230 0.43 -8.50 21.38
C GLY A 230 1.72 -9.27 21.13
N GLU A 231 1.68 -10.41 20.40
CA GLU A 231 2.88 -11.18 20.04
C GLU A 231 3.82 -10.35 19.16
N LYS A 232 5.13 -10.46 19.42
CA LYS A 232 6.16 -9.65 18.76
C LYS A 232 7.17 -10.57 18.07
N MET A 233 7.53 -10.23 16.84
CA MET A 233 8.62 -10.87 16.09
C MET A 233 9.62 -9.83 15.63
N ILE A 234 10.88 -10.02 16.02
CA ILE A 234 12.00 -9.17 15.60
C ILE A 234 13.00 -10.05 14.86
N GLN A 235 13.32 -9.69 13.63
CA GLN A 235 14.20 -10.46 12.75
C GLN A 235 15.27 -9.57 12.10
N PRO A 236 16.52 -10.04 11.97
CA PRO A 236 17.04 -11.34 12.41
C PRO A 236 17.21 -11.41 13.94
N GLU A 237 17.75 -12.52 14.45
CA GLU A 237 18.30 -12.57 15.81
C GLU A 237 19.36 -11.46 15.96
N LEU A 238 19.12 -10.54 16.89
CA LEU A 238 19.94 -9.35 17.06
C LEU A 238 21.21 -9.65 17.85
N GLN A 239 22.35 -9.27 17.29
CA GLN A 239 23.61 -9.25 18.03
C GLN A 239 23.79 -7.91 18.74
N TRP A 240 24.04 -7.97 20.04
CA TRP A 240 24.14 -6.77 20.88
C TRP A 240 25.58 -6.30 21.07
N ARG A 241 25.77 -4.98 21.15
CA ARG A 241 27.02 -4.39 21.62
C ARG A 241 27.24 -4.68 23.12
N PRO A 242 28.50 -4.66 23.60
CA PRO A 242 28.77 -4.61 25.03
C PRO A 242 28.06 -3.42 25.68
N GLY A 243 27.55 -3.59 26.90
CA GLY A 243 26.81 -2.54 27.62
C GLY A 243 25.55 -3.05 28.30
N LYS A 244 24.59 -2.13 28.53
CA LYS A 244 23.36 -2.40 29.30
C LYS A 244 22.56 -3.56 28.71
N ARG A 245 22.30 -4.58 29.54
CA ARG A 245 21.49 -5.76 29.19
C ARG A 245 19.99 -5.58 29.38
N SER A 246 19.58 -4.75 30.35
CA SER A 246 18.17 -4.45 30.58
C SER A 246 17.51 -3.82 29.35
N GLY A 247 16.24 -4.15 29.10
CA GLY A 247 15.47 -3.59 27.99
C GLY A 247 16.00 -4.00 26.62
N ARG A 248 16.62 -5.19 26.50
CA ARG A 248 16.88 -5.81 25.19
C ARG A 248 15.65 -6.65 24.84
N PRO A 249 14.91 -6.33 23.76
CA PRO A 249 13.81 -7.16 23.32
C PRO A 249 14.31 -8.53 22.85
N ASN A 250 13.45 -9.54 22.96
CA ASN A 250 13.70 -10.85 22.38
C ASN A 250 13.63 -10.77 20.85
N SER A 251 14.52 -11.47 20.15
CA SER A 251 14.65 -11.43 18.70
C SER A 251 15.01 -12.81 18.14
N GLY A 252 14.74 -13.06 16.86
CA GLY A 252 14.98 -14.34 16.22
C GLY A 252 13.75 -15.27 16.23
N GLN A 253 12.58 -14.77 16.62
CA GLN A 253 11.33 -15.55 16.65
C GLN A 253 11.00 -16.08 15.24
N PRO A 254 10.79 -17.40 15.05
CA PRO A 254 10.60 -18.00 13.73
C PRO A 254 9.26 -17.63 13.08
N PHE A 255 8.33 -17.09 13.84
CA PHE A 255 7.02 -16.60 13.41
C PHE A 255 6.44 -15.68 14.49
N TYR A 256 5.31 -15.03 14.18
CA TYR A 256 4.35 -14.51 15.15
C TYR A 256 2.94 -15.01 14.81
N ARG A 257 2.00 -14.84 15.73
CA ARG A 257 0.58 -15.08 15.47
C ARG A 257 -0.20 -13.78 15.34
N GLU A 258 -1.16 -13.78 14.44
CA GLU A 258 -2.12 -12.68 14.27
C GLU A 258 -3.53 -13.27 14.14
N THR A 259 -4.51 -12.51 14.60
CA THR A 259 -5.92 -12.88 14.47
C THR A 259 -6.59 -11.91 13.51
N LEU A 260 -7.40 -12.43 12.58
CA LEU A 260 -8.36 -11.63 11.82
C LEU A 260 -9.77 -12.05 12.19
N ARG A 261 -10.63 -11.06 12.39
CA ARG A 261 -12.06 -11.22 12.59
C ARG A 261 -12.84 -10.76 11.38
N VAL A 262 -13.97 -11.41 11.17
CA VAL A 262 -14.93 -11.08 10.13
C VAL A 262 -16.18 -10.62 10.82
N ILE A 263 -16.52 -9.35 10.62
CA ILE A 263 -17.60 -8.68 11.35
C ILE A 263 -18.79 -8.54 10.41
N ARG A 264 -19.98 -8.92 10.87
CA ARG A 264 -21.20 -8.63 10.11
C ARG A 264 -21.56 -7.15 10.23
N PRO A 265 -21.78 -6.42 9.11
CA PRO A 265 -22.21 -5.03 9.17
C PRO A 265 -23.49 -4.86 9.99
N GLY A 266 -23.48 -3.92 10.94
CA GLY A 266 -24.66 -3.54 11.73
C GLY A 266 -24.98 -4.41 12.95
N GLU A 267 -24.37 -5.59 13.11
CA GLU A 267 -24.63 -6.49 14.25
C GLU A 267 -23.51 -6.47 15.31
N GLY A 268 -22.29 -6.02 14.95
CA GLY A 268 -21.16 -5.90 15.88
C GLY A 268 -20.64 -7.24 16.43
N THR A 269 -21.12 -8.36 15.87
CA THR A 269 -20.71 -9.72 16.24
C THR A 269 -19.80 -10.31 15.17
N ASP A 270 -18.72 -10.95 15.62
CA ASP A 270 -17.83 -11.71 14.75
C ASP A 270 -18.59 -12.92 14.20
N ILE A 271 -18.61 -13.08 12.88
CA ILE A 271 -19.16 -14.27 12.22
C ILE A 271 -18.08 -15.31 11.93
N ALA A 272 -16.81 -14.89 11.86
CA ALA A 272 -15.65 -15.79 11.84
C ALA A 272 -14.43 -15.14 12.50
N GLU A 273 -13.58 -15.99 13.06
CA GLU A 273 -12.26 -15.62 13.60
C GLU A 273 -11.23 -16.63 13.08
N ALA A 274 -10.08 -16.15 12.64
CA ALA A 274 -8.98 -16.98 12.18
C ALA A 274 -7.66 -16.57 12.83
N ASN A 275 -6.90 -17.58 13.26
CA ASN A 275 -5.57 -17.40 13.84
C ASN A 275 -4.51 -17.86 12.85
N TYR A 276 -3.59 -16.96 12.50
CA TYR A 276 -2.56 -17.21 11.51
C TYR A 276 -1.19 -17.28 12.17
N ARG A 277 -0.39 -18.26 11.76
CA ARG A 277 1.05 -18.25 11.98
C ARG A 277 1.71 -17.61 10.76
N ILE A 278 2.55 -16.60 10.99
CA ILE A 278 3.21 -15.84 9.93
C ILE A 278 4.72 -15.83 10.17
N SER A 279 5.47 -16.39 9.22
CA SER A 279 6.93 -16.36 9.23
C SER A 279 7.51 -15.00 8.75
N PRO A 280 8.80 -14.70 9.00
CA PRO A 280 9.40 -13.43 8.64
C PRO A 280 9.27 -13.00 7.17
N PRO A 281 9.47 -13.89 6.17
CA PRO A 281 9.36 -13.51 4.77
C PRO A 281 7.92 -13.46 4.25
N ALA A 282 6.96 -14.09 4.95
CA ALA A 282 5.58 -14.21 4.49
C ALA A 282 4.89 -12.83 4.42
N PHE A 283 4.07 -12.63 3.39
CA PHE A 283 3.21 -11.46 3.33
C PHE A 283 2.03 -11.61 4.29
N PHE A 284 1.68 -10.52 4.95
CA PHE A 284 0.45 -10.38 5.73
C PHE A 284 0.11 -8.90 5.80
N GLN A 285 -1.18 -8.58 5.90
CA GLN A 285 -1.64 -7.20 5.92
C GLN A 285 -1.06 -6.44 7.11
N VAL A 286 -0.63 -5.20 6.88
CA VAL A 286 0.11 -4.40 7.87
C VAL A 286 -0.80 -3.52 8.74
N ASN A 287 -2.10 -3.52 8.46
CA ASN A 287 -3.13 -2.75 9.14
C ASN A 287 -4.28 -3.71 9.44
N THR A 288 -4.34 -4.24 10.66
CA THR A 288 -5.27 -5.33 11.00
C THR A 288 -6.73 -4.85 10.91
N GLU A 289 -7.04 -3.64 11.37
CA GLU A 289 -8.40 -3.09 11.31
C GLU A 289 -8.94 -3.01 9.86
N GLN A 290 -8.15 -2.43 8.95
CA GLN A 290 -8.56 -2.34 7.54
C GLN A 290 -8.54 -3.70 6.84
N ALA A 291 -7.66 -4.63 7.26
CA ALA A 291 -7.66 -6.00 6.75
C ALA A 291 -8.92 -6.76 7.14
N GLU A 292 -9.43 -6.58 8.36
CA GLU A 292 -10.70 -7.18 8.81
C GLU A 292 -11.89 -6.62 8.04
N ARG A 293 -11.93 -5.30 7.77
CA ARG A 293 -12.96 -4.68 6.93
C ARG A 293 -12.93 -5.22 5.49
N LEU A 294 -11.74 -5.30 4.90
CA LEU A 294 -11.54 -5.87 3.57
C LEU A 294 -11.99 -7.34 3.51
N ALA A 295 -11.52 -8.16 4.46
CA ALA A 295 -11.88 -9.57 4.52
C ALA A 295 -13.38 -9.77 4.73
N SER A 296 -14.01 -8.95 5.56
CA SER A 296 -15.44 -9.00 5.81
C SER A 296 -16.24 -8.72 4.54
N LEU A 297 -15.86 -7.71 3.77
CA LEU A 297 -16.50 -7.42 2.49
C LEU A 297 -16.32 -8.60 1.51
N VAL A 298 -15.09 -9.09 1.33
CA VAL A 298 -14.81 -10.21 0.42
C VAL A 298 -15.65 -11.44 0.77
N ILE A 299 -15.70 -11.81 2.05
CA ILE A 299 -16.43 -12.99 2.51
C ILE A 299 -17.93 -12.79 2.35
N GLN A 300 -18.46 -11.65 2.78
CA GLN A 300 -19.89 -11.35 2.65
C GLN A 300 -20.33 -11.46 1.19
N ARG A 301 -19.65 -10.77 0.28
CA ARG A 301 -19.98 -10.76 -1.15
C ARG A 301 -19.79 -12.13 -1.81
N SER A 302 -18.81 -12.92 -1.34
CA SER A 302 -18.62 -14.30 -1.84
C SER A 302 -19.76 -15.22 -1.43
N LEU A 303 -20.33 -15.02 -0.23
CA LEU A 303 -21.37 -15.90 0.32
C LEU A 303 -22.80 -15.52 -0.13
N GLU A 304 -23.00 -14.39 -0.78
CA GLU A 304 -24.32 -13.93 -1.28
C GLU A 304 -25.01 -14.95 -2.21
N THR A 305 -24.25 -15.78 -2.92
CA THR A 305 -24.78 -16.82 -3.82
C THR A 305 -24.89 -18.20 -3.17
N SER A 306 -24.61 -18.32 -1.87
CA SER A 306 -24.53 -19.60 -1.14
C SER A 306 -23.68 -20.65 -1.87
N PRO A 307 -22.42 -20.33 -2.22
CA PRO A 307 -21.56 -21.21 -3.00
C PRO A 307 -21.23 -22.50 -2.26
N LYS A 308 -21.08 -23.60 -3.00
CA LYS A 308 -20.60 -24.88 -2.46
C LYS A 308 -19.07 -24.91 -2.47
N THR A 309 -18.46 -24.42 -3.55
CA THR A 309 -17.02 -24.44 -3.75
C THR A 309 -16.50 -23.06 -4.11
N ILE A 310 -15.51 -22.57 -3.35
CA ILE A 310 -14.83 -21.30 -3.61
C ILE A 310 -13.35 -21.54 -3.95
N ILE A 311 -12.81 -20.83 -4.94
CA ILE A 311 -11.37 -20.72 -5.17
C ILE A 311 -10.81 -19.51 -4.43
N ASP A 312 -9.71 -19.69 -3.70
CA ASP A 312 -8.84 -18.63 -3.19
C ASP A 312 -7.55 -18.65 -4.04
N ALA A 313 -7.45 -17.77 -5.02
CA ALA A 313 -6.31 -17.68 -5.93
C ALA A 313 -5.29 -16.67 -5.40
N TYR A 314 -4.00 -16.99 -5.55
CA TYR A 314 -2.92 -16.27 -4.87
C TYR A 314 -3.07 -16.31 -3.34
N SER A 315 -3.53 -17.46 -2.84
CA SER A 315 -3.98 -17.62 -1.45
C SER A 315 -2.92 -17.32 -0.39
N GLY A 316 -1.63 -17.28 -0.75
CA GLY A 316 -0.55 -16.90 0.14
C GLY A 316 -0.46 -17.83 1.35
N VAL A 317 -0.70 -17.27 2.55
CA VAL A 317 -0.73 -18.02 3.81
C VAL A 317 -2.11 -18.63 4.13
N GLY A 318 -3.07 -18.52 3.19
CA GLY A 318 -4.44 -18.98 3.31
C GLY A 318 -5.38 -17.99 4.00
N THR A 319 -5.17 -16.68 3.87
CA THR A 319 -5.93 -15.63 4.58
C THR A 319 -7.44 -15.83 4.39
N PHE A 320 -7.95 -15.75 3.16
CA PHE A 320 -9.38 -15.93 2.89
C PHE A 320 -9.80 -17.39 3.07
N SER A 321 -8.94 -18.34 2.68
CA SER A 321 -9.21 -19.76 2.82
C SER A 321 -9.59 -20.19 4.25
N VAL A 322 -8.86 -19.75 5.26
CA VAL A 322 -9.16 -20.07 6.67
C VAL A 322 -10.51 -19.46 7.09
N LEU A 323 -10.78 -18.23 6.68
CA LEU A 323 -12.00 -17.51 7.05
C LEU A 323 -13.25 -18.05 6.35
N LEU A 324 -13.11 -18.60 5.14
CA LEU A 324 -14.23 -19.14 4.36
C LEU A 324 -14.54 -20.59 4.67
N ALA A 325 -13.55 -21.37 5.11
CA ALA A 325 -13.72 -22.78 5.40
C ALA A 325 -14.93 -23.12 6.29
N PRO A 326 -15.31 -22.33 7.32
CA PRO A 326 -16.50 -22.61 8.12
C PRO A 326 -17.85 -22.47 7.37
N PHE A 327 -17.89 -21.77 6.23
CA PHE A 327 -19.13 -21.37 5.58
C PHE A 327 -19.47 -22.15 4.30
N VAL A 328 -18.51 -22.89 3.74
CA VAL A 328 -18.68 -23.56 2.44
C VAL A 328 -18.30 -25.03 2.51
N ARG A 329 -18.80 -25.81 1.54
CA ARG A 329 -18.50 -27.24 1.46
C ARG A 329 -17.02 -27.47 1.12
N GLN A 330 -16.41 -26.65 0.28
CA GLN A 330 -15.01 -26.77 -0.10
C GLN A 330 -14.39 -25.42 -0.44
N VAL A 331 -13.13 -25.24 -0.02
CA VAL A 331 -12.27 -24.16 -0.51
C VAL A 331 -11.12 -24.77 -1.29
N ILE A 332 -10.74 -24.18 -2.42
CA ILE A 332 -9.57 -24.56 -3.21
C ILE A 332 -8.56 -23.41 -3.12
N ALA A 333 -7.48 -23.61 -2.37
CA ALA A 333 -6.42 -22.62 -2.16
C ALA A 333 -5.28 -22.85 -3.17
N ILE A 334 -5.05 -21.89 -4.08
CA ILE A 334 -4.03 -21.97 -5.12
C ILE A 334 -2.87 -21.03 -4.78
N GLU A 335 -1.65 -21.55 -4.72
CA GLU A 335 -0.44 -20.76 -4.39
C GLU A 335 0.82 -21.39 -5.00
N GLU A 336 1.54 -20.64 -5.85
CA GLU A 336 2.78 -21.11 -6.49
C GLU A 336 4.03 -20.98 -5.60
N SER A 337 4.04 -20.03 -4.66
CA SER A 337 5.17 -19.74 -3.79
C SER A 337 5.39 -20.83 -2.75
N ALA A 338 6.51 -21.54 -2.87
CA ALA A 338 6.94 -22.51 -1.88
C ALA A 338 7.12 -21.90 -0.46
N GLY A 339 7.43 -20.60 -0.38
CA GLY A 339 7.61 -19.90 0.90
C GLY A 339 6.30 -19.69 1.66
N ALA A 340 5.26 -19.22 0.95
CA ALA A 340 3.92 -19.02 1.52
C ALA A 340 3.25 -20.35 1.89
N ASN A 341 3.49 -21.39 1.06
CA ASN A 341 2.95 -22.72 1.25
C ASN A 341 3.28 -23.37 2.61
N LYS A 342 4.42 -23.04 3.25
CA LYS A 342 4.80 -23.57 4.57
C LYS A 342 3.96 -23.01 5.71
N ASP A 343 3.60 -21.73 5.65
CA ASP A 343 2.70 -21.13 6.63
C ASP A 343 1.26 -21.49 6.33
N ALA A 344 0.87 -21.53 5.05
CA ALA A 344 -0.44 -22.02 4.64
C ALA A 344 -0.70 -23.47 5.11
N GLU A 345 0.31 -24.34 5.08
CA GLU A 345 0.16 -25.72 5.56
C GLU A 345 -0.21 -25.75 7.04
N PHE A 346 0.43 -24.91 7.85
CA PHE A 346 0.10 -24.79 9.27
C PHE A 346 -1.26 -24.12 9.50
N ASN A 347 -1.59 -23.07 8.77
CA ASN A 347 -2.84 -22.32 8.96
C ASN A 347 -4.06 -23.12 8.50
N LEU A 348 -3.91 -23.96 7.47
CA LEU A 348 -5.00 -24.73 6.88
C LEU A 348 -5.15 -26.14 7.47
N GLN A 349 -4.22 -26.61 8.32
CA GLN A 349 -4.21 -27.99 8.82
C GLN A 349 -5.49 -28.40 9.57
N SER A 350 -6.18 -27.45 10.21
CA SER A 350 -7.44 -27.70 10.93
C SER A 350 -8.68 -27.72 10.03
N HIS A 351 -8.53 -27.43 8.73
CA HIS A 351 -9.65 -27.26 7.80
C HIS A 351 -9.64 -28.38 6.75
N ALA A 352 -10.25 -29.52 7.11
CA ALA A 352 -10.31 -30.71 6.25
C ALA A 352 -11.03 -30.48 4.91
N ASN A 353 -11.82 -29.42 4.80
CA ASN A 353 -12.53 -29.00 3.58
C ASN A 353 -11.73 -28.03 2.71
N VAL A 354 -10.48 -27.70 3.04
CA VAL A 354 -9.60 -26.88 2.20
C VAL A 354 -8.66 -27.77 1.39
N LYS A 355 -8.79 -27.74 0.07
CA LYS A 355 -7.88 -28.39 -0.88
C LYS A 355 -6.81 -27.40 -1.34
N ARG A 356 -5.56 -27.65 -0.99
CA ARG A 356 -4.40 -26.86 -1.46
C ARG A 356 -3.91 -27.35 -2.82
N LEU A 357 -3.54 -26.42 -3.70
CA LEU A 357 -2.90 -26.67 -4.99
C LEU A 357 -1.67 -25.78 -5.14
N THR A 358 -0.48 -26.39 -5.20
CA THR A 358 0.75 -25.68 -5.56
C THR A 358 0.87 -25.62 -7.08
N ALA A 359 0.29 -24.58 -7.67
CA ALA A 359 0.24 -24.39 -9.11
C ALA A 359 0.07 -22.91 -9.45
N LYS A 360 0.29 -22.59 -10.72
CA LYS A 360 -0.21 -21.35 -11.30
C LYS A 360 -1.73 -21.37 -11.41
N VAL A 361 -2.36 -20.21 -11.36
CA VAL A 361 -3.81 -20.08 -11.35
C VAL A 361 -4.42 -20.58 -12.66
N GLU A 362 -3.87 -20.14 -13.80
CA GLU A 362 -4.31 -20.52 -15.14
C GLU A 362 -4.19 -22.02 -15.39
N ASP A 363 -3.12 -22.65 -14.90
CA ASP A 363 -2.90 -24.10 -15.03
C ASP A 363 -3.88 -24.89 -14.15
N ALA A 364 -4.13 -24.40 -12.93
CA ALA A 364 -5.06 -25.05 -12.01
C ALA A 364 -6.50 -25.00 -12.54
N LEU A 365 -6.95 -23.86 -13.06
CA LEU A 365 -8.32 -23.67 -13.57
C LEU A 365 -8.68 -24.66 -14.68
N GLN A 366 -7.72 -25.05 -15.53
CA GLN A 366 -7.95 -26.04 -16.60
C GLN A 366 -8.29 -27.44 -16.09
N THR A 367 -7.93 -27.75 -14.84
CA THR A 367 -8.08 -29.10 -14.26
C THR A 367 -9.27 -29.24 -13.30
N LEU A 368 -9.94 -28.14 -12.96
CA LEU A 368 -11.00 -28.12 -11.95
C LEU A 368 -12.36 -28.44 -12.57
N VAL A 369 -12.84 -29.67 -12.30
CA VAL A 369 -14.16 -30.16 -12.72
C VAL A 369 -14.89 -30.76 -11.50
N PRO A 370 -16.14 -30.34 -11.18
CA PRO A 370 -16.90 -29.25 -11.81
C PRO A 370 -16.28 -27.87 -11.55
N SER A 371 -16.66 -26.88 -12.36
CA SER A 371 -16.19 -25.50 -12.18
C SER A 371 -16.69 -24.95 -10.84
N PRO A 372 -15.84 -24.27 -10.05
CA PRO A 372 -16.25 -23.64 -8.79
C PRO A 372 -17.25 -22.49 -8.98
N ASP A 373 -18.00 -22.18 -7.91
CA ASP A 373 -19.09 -21.20 -7.97
C ASP A 373 -18.57 -19.75 -7.91
N VAL A 374 -17.52 -19.53 -7.09
CA VAL A 374 -16.96 -18.21 -6.78
C VAL A 374 -15.44 -18.29 -6.76
N MET A 375 -14.78 -17.22 -7.21
CA MET A 375 -13.33 -17.07 -7.12
C MET A 375 -12.94 -15.77 -6.42
N ILE A 376 -11.97 -15.85 -5.53
CA ILE A 376 -11.29 -14.71 -4.92
C ILE A 376 -9.91 -14.59 -5.55
N ILE A 377 -9.51 -13.36 -5.87
CA ILE A 377 -8.23 -13.04 -6.50
C ILE A 377 -7.58 -11.89 -5.74
N ASP A 378 -6.39 -12.13 -5.18
CA ASP A 378 -5.55 -11.12 -4.53
C ASP A 378 -4.12 -11.17 -5.10
N PRO A 379 -3.92 -10.66 -6.34
CA PRO A 379 -2.67 -10.81 -7.07
C PRO A 379 -1.60 -9.85 -6.57
N PRO A 380 -0.32 -10.04 -6.97
CA PRO A 380 0.73 -9.07 -6.68
C PRO A 380 0.45 -7.71 -7.37
N ARG A 381 1.23 -6.67 -7.00
CA ARG A 381 1.15 -5.30 -7.56
C ARG A 381 1.17 -5.20 -9.09
N ALA A 382 1.68 -6.20 -9.79
CA ALA A 382 1.68 -6.24 -11.25
C ALA A 382 0.28 -6.45 -11.87
N GLY A 383 -0.72 -6.77 -11.02
CA GLY A 383 -2.06 -7.21 -11.43
C GLY A 383 -2.07 -8.69 -11.79
N ILE A 384 -3.12 -9.12 -12.48
CA ILE A 384 -3.20 -10.47 -13.04
C ILE A 384 -2.58 -10.52 -14.44
N ASP A 385 -1.94 -11.64 -14.75
CA ASP A 385 -1.51 -11.91 -16.11
C ASP A 385 -2.72 -12.10 -17.03
N ARG A 386 -2.57 -11.73 -18.30
CA ARG A 386 -3.65 -11.85 -19.29
C ARG A 386 -4.16 -13.29 -19.42
N SER A 387 -3.28 -14.28 -19.36
CA SER A 387 -3.62 -15.70 -19.39
C SER A 387 -4.55 -16.12 -18.25
N VAL A 388 -4.37 -15.54 -17.06
CA VAL A 388 -5.23 -15.79 -15.90
C VAL A 388 -6.62 -15.21 -16.13
N THR A 389 -6.69 -13.98 -16.66
CA THR A 389 -7.96 -13.34 -16.98
C THR A 389 -8.74 -14.14 -18.02
N GLU A 390 -8.06 -14.55 -19.10
CA GLU A 390 -8.64 -15.38 -20.17
C GLU A 390 -9.11 -16.73 -19.61
N ALA A 391 -8.31 -17.40 -18.78
CA ALA A 391 -8.70 -18.65 -18.14
C ALA A 391 -9.94 -18.50 -17.23
N ILE A 392 -10.10 -17.37 -16.55
CA ILE A 392 -11.31 -17.09 -15.73
C ILE A 392 -12.52 -16.82 -16.63
N ILE A 393 -12.35 -16.06 -17.71
CA ILE A 393 -13.43 -15.82 -18.68
C ILE A 393 -13.88 -17.14 -19.32
N GLU A 394 -12.95 -18.03 -19.64
CA GLU A 394 -13.25 -19.36 -20.19
C GLU A 394 -13.75 -20.35 -19.14
N SER A 395 -13.50 -20.08 -17.85
CA SER A 395 -14.05 -20.89 -16.76
C SER A 395 -15.56 -20.68 -16.64
N GLY A 396 -16.27 -21.65 -16.04
CA GLY A 396 -17.69 -21.53 -15.72
C GLY A 396 -17.99 -20.66 -14.49
N ILE A 397 -17.01 -19.88 -14.00
CA ILE A 397 -17.16 -19.09 -12.77
C ILE A 397 -18.03 -17.87 -13.06
N GLU A 398 -19.07 -17.69 -12.26
CA GLU A 398 -20.06 -16.62 -12.45
C GLU A 398 -19.82 -15.42 -11.51
N ARG A 399 -19.03 -15.58 -10.45
CA ARG A 399 -18.75 -14.51 -9.49
C ARG A 399 -17.27 -14.45 -9.14
N VAL A 400 -16.68 -13.27 -9.26
CA VAL A 400 -15.26 -13.03 -8.94
C VAL A 400 -15.15 -11.86 -7.97
N MET A 401 -14.44 -12.10 -6.87
CA MET A 401 -14.02 -11.08 -5.91
C MET A 401 -12.56 -10.73 -6.19
N TYR A 402 -12.30 -9.52 -6.68
CA TYR A 402 -10.97 -9.07 -7.05
C TYR A 402 -10.47 -8.01 -6.08
N VAL A 403 -9.50 -8.37 -5.25
CA VAL A 403 -8.70 -7.46 -4.40
C VAL A 403 -7.51 -6.93 -5.20
N SER A 404 -7.29 -5.61 -5.21
CA SER A 404 -6.13 -5.00 -5.87
C SER A 404 -5.53 -3.87 -5.04
N CYS A 405 -4.20 -3.80 -5.01
CA CYS A 405 -3.41 -2.75 -4.38
C CYS A 405 -2.93 -1.65 -5.34
N ASP A 406 -3.34 -1.70 -6.61
CA ASP A 406 -2.99 -0.71 -7.64
C ASP A 406 -4.20 -0.42 -8.56
N PRO A 407 -4.70 0.84 -8.57
CA PRO A 407 -5.85 1.20 -9.40
C PRO A 407 -5.61 1.12 -10.91
N GLN A 408 -4.37 1.28 -11.37
CA GLN A 408 -4.05 1.27 -12.80
C GLN A 408 -4.08 -0.16 -13.36
N THR A 409 -3.47 -1.11 -12.65
CA THR A 409 -3.53 -2.53 -13.03
C THR A 409 -4.95 -3.08 -12.86
N LEU A 410 -5.66 -2.70 -11.78
CA LEU A 410 -7.09 -3.00 -11.64
C LEU A 410 -7.89 -2.54 -12.85
N ALA A 411 -7.75 -1.28 -13.27
CA ALA A 411 -8.48 -0.74 -14.40
C ALA A 411 -8.15 -1.47 -15.72
N ARG A 412 -6.88 -1.83 -15.95
CA ARG A 412 -6.45 -2.65 -17.09
C ARG A 412 -7.15 -4.01 -17.08
N ASP A 413 -7.19 -4.66 -15.94
CA ASP A 413 -7.70 -6.03 -15.80
C ASP A 413 -9.23 -6.06 -15.86
N LEU A 414 -9.91 -5.09 -15.26
CA LEU A 414 -11.37 -4.93 -15.34
C LEU A 414 -11.86 -4.69 -16.77
N LYS A 415 -11.08 -4.00 -17.60
CA LYS A 415 -11.39 -3.86 -19.02
C LYS A 415 -11.54 -5.22 -19.70
N LEU A 416 -10.59 -6.13 -19.45
CA LEU A 416 -10.61 -7.47 -20.03
C LEU A 416 -11.78 -8.30 -19.52
N PHE A 417 -12.09 -8.21 -18.22
CA PHE A 417 -13.28 -8.87 -17.65
C PHE A 417 -14.58 -8.38 -18.29
N VAL A 418 -14.74 -7.06 -18.45
CA VAL A 418 -15.94 -6.47 -19.08
C VAL A 418 -16.04 -6.87 -20.55
N GLU A 419 -14.93 -6.85 -21.30
CA GLU A 419 -14.88 -7.36 -22.68
C GLU A 419 -15.19 -8.87 -22.74
N GLY A 420 -14.86 -9.62 -21.69
CA GLY A 420 -15.18 -11.03 -21.49
C GLY A 420 -16.58 -11.33 -20.97
N GLY A 421 -17.45 -10.32 -20.82
CA GLY A 421 -18.86 -10.49 -20.44
C GLY A 421 -19.15 -10.43 -18.95
N PHE A 422 -18.17 -10.09 -18.10
CA PHE A 422 -18.45 -9.78 -16.69
C PHE A 422 -19.02 -8.37 -16.53
N VAL A 423 -19.83 -8.19 -15.50
CA VAL A 423 -20.40 -6.92 -15.06
C VAL A 423 -19.76 -6.51 -13.74
N ILE A 424 -19.28 -5.27 -13.68
CA ILE A 424 -18.82 -4.65 -12.42
C ILE A 424 -20.07 -4.33 -11.60
N ARG A 425 -20.22 -4.99 -10.44
CA ARG A 425 -21.33 -4.72 -9.51
C ARG A 425 -20.98 -3.67 -8.49
N GLU A 426 -19.77 -3.70 -7.96
CA GLU A 426 -19.29 -2.80 -6.93
C GLU A 426 -17.77 -2.73 -6.96
N ILE A 427 -17.23 -1.53 -6.70
CA ILE A 427 -15.82 -1.29 -6.39
C ILE A 427 -15.79 -0.51 -5.09
N GLN A 428 -15.21 -1.11 -4.05
CA GLN A 428 -15.00 -0.47 -2.75
C GLN A 428 -13.51 -0.16 -2.56
N PRO A 429 -13.09 1.11 -2.69
CA PRO A 429 -11.77 1.54 -2.28
C PRO A 429 -11.63 1.50 -0.75
N ILE A 430 -10.49 1.07 -0.25
CA ILE A 430 -10.17 0.97 1.18
C ILE A 430 -8.81 1.63 1.42
N ASP A 431 -8.76 2.54 2.38
CA ASP A 431 -7.51 3.16 2.81
C ASP A 431 -6.73 2.24 3.76
N MET A 432 -6.14 1.18 3.20
CA MET A 432 -5.29 0.25 3.93
C MET A 432 -4.03 0.93 4.51
N PHE A 433 -3.59 2.04 3.89
CA PHE A 433 -2.37 2.75 4.25
C PHE A 433 -2.61 4.27 4.34
N PRO A 434 -3.27 4.74 5.42
CA PRO A 434 -3.44 6.17 5.66
C PRO A 434 -2.12 6.94 5.60
N GLN A 435 -2.18 8.22 5.25
CA GLN A 435 -1.00 9.10 5.15
C GLN A 435 -0.01 8.75 4.00
N THR A 436 -0.33 7.72 3.22
CA THR A 436 0.43 7.30 2.04
C THR A 436 -0.40 7.43 0.76
N GLN A 437 0.25 7.31 -0.38
CA GLN A 437 -0.41 7.29 -1.69
C GLN A 437 -1.12 5.97 -2.03
N HIS A 438 -0.90 4.91 -1.25
CA HIS A 438 -1.41 3.57 -1.60
C HIS A 438 -2.92 3.47 -1.44
N ILE A 439 -3.53 2.66 -2.31
CA ILE A 439 -4.97 2.45 -2.41
C ILE A 439 -5.20 0.95 -2.55
N GLU A 440 -6.07 0.39 -1.72
CA GLU A 440 -6.58 -0.97 -1.90
C GLU A 440 -8.01 -0.89 -2.45
N CYS A 441 -8.42 -1.85 -3.26
CA CYS A 441 -9.77 -1.93 -3.81
C CYS A 441 -10.28 -3.36 -3.74
N VAL A 442 -11.56 -3.54 -3.41
CA VAL A 442 -12.28 -4.81 -3.59
C VAL A 442 -13.33 -4.59 -4.67
N THR A 443 -13.29 -5.41 -5.71
CA THR A 443 -14.26 -5.37 -6.80
C THR A 443 -15.09 -6.64 -6.82
N THR A 444 -16.41 -6.51 -6.91
CA THR A 444 -17.32 -7.63 -7.18
C THR A 444 -17.67 -7.65 -8.66
N LEU A 445 -17.31 -8.74 -9.32
CA LEU A 445 -17.67 -9.03 -10.70
C LEU A 445 -18.67 -10.18 -10.74
N THR A 446 -19.65 -10.08 -11.62
CA THR A 446 -20.56 -11.20 -11.90
C THR A 446 -20.75 -11.40 -13.39
N ARG A 447 -21.15 -12.59 -13.78
CA ARG A 447 -21.63 -12.92 -15.11
C ARG A 447 -22.97 -13.63 -14.95
N ASP A 448 -24.00 -13.09 -15.59
CA ASP A 448 -25.38 -13.60 -15.55
C ASP A 448 -25.65 -14.52 -16.75
#